data_AF-A0A951WCL4-F1
#
_entry.id   AF-A0A951WCL4-F1
#
_cell.length_a   1.000
_cell.length_b   1.000
_cell.length_c   1.000
_cell.angle_alpha   90.00
_cell.angle_beta   90.00
_cell.angle_gamma   90.00
#
_symmetry.space_group_name_H-M   'P 1'
#
loop_
_entity.id
_entity.type
_entity.pdbx_description
1 polymer ?
#
loop_
_entity_poly.entity_id
_entity_poly.type
_entity_poly.pdbx_seq_one_letter_code
_entity_poly.pdbx_strand_id
1 'polypeptide(L)'
;MTLEQYIDNLDKRYRLGNATEHTFRGDLQQLLESLVPEIRATNEPKRQSCGAPDYILTKKDIPVGFIEAKDIGDKDLDGTRKTGNKEQFDRYKASLDNLIFTDYIDFHLYNNGEFVTKISIAEITDKGIKPLPENFGNFENLIKDFCVHVGQTIKSSKKLAEMMAGKARLLSDIIEKSLTSDEENQENSTLKEQMLAFKQILIHDITPQGFADVYAQTIAYGMFAARLHDPTLDNFSRQEAAELIPKSNPFLRKLFGYIAGPDIDDRIKWVVENLSEIFLACNVEEILKNYGKSTKMEDPIIHFYETFLSEYDPKLRKSRGVWYTPQPVVNFIVRAVDDILKTEFDLPQGLADTSKTTIKVNTQTADKRSATGYKQMEQEVHKVQILDPATGTGTF
;
A
#
# COMPACT_ATOMS: atom_id res chain seq x y z
N MET A 1 -15.90 21.71 19.25
CA MET A 1 -17.35 21.66 19.52
C MET A 1 -17.57 20.63 20.61
N THR A 2 -18.30 20.97 21.67
CA THR A 2 -18.70 19.99 22.71
C THR A 2 -20.00 19.30 22.32
N LEU A 3 -20.34 18.18 22.96
CA LEU A 3 -21.59 17.47 22.73
C LEU A 3 -22.82 18.32 23.08
N GLU A 4 -22.74 19.15 24.11
CA GLU A 4 -23.81 20.08 24.48
C GLU A 4 -24.05 21.12 23.37
N GLN A 5 -22.97 21.67 22.82
CA GLN A 5 -23.06 22.62 21.70
C GLN A 5 -23.61 21.97 20.44
N TYR A 6 -23.21 20.72 20.18
CA TYR A 6 -23.73 19.94 19.07
C TYR A 6 -25.24 19.74 19.19
N ILE A 7 -25.73 19.27 20.34
CA ILE A 7 -27.15 19.02 20.56
C ILE A 7 -27.98 20.32 20.53
N ASP A 8 -27.46 21.42 21.07
CA ASP A 8 -28.10 22.73 20.98
C ASP A 8 -28.21 23.23 19.51
N ASN A 9 -27.19 22.99 18.69
CA ASN A 9 -27.25 23.26 17.25
C ASN A 9 -28.29 22.38 16.54
N LEU A 10 -28.35 21.08 16.88
CA LEU A 10 -29.36 20.18 16.34
C LEU A 10 -30.78 20.65 16.71
N ASP A 11 -31.04 20.96 17.98
CA ASP A 11 -32.37 21.39 18.46
C ASP A 11 -32.83 22.68 17.78
N LYS A 12 -31.93 23.67 17.67
CA LYS A 12 -32.21 24.93 16.95
C LYS A 12 -32.63 24.69 15.51
N ARG A 13 -31.91 23.83 14.78
CA ARG A 13 -32.21 23.52 13.37
C ARG A 13 -33.47 22.67 13.24
N TYR A 14 -33.67 21.70 14.14
CA TYR A 14 -34.83 20.83 14.16
C TYR A 14 -36.14 21.62 14.35
N ARG A 15 -36.15 22.57 15.30
CA ARG A 15 -37.33 23.40 15.60
C ARG A 15 -37.77 24.34 14.47
N LEU A 16 -36.87 24.66 13.53
CA LEU A 16 -37.22 25.48 12.36
C LEU A 16 -38.15 24.73 11.38
N GLY A 17 -38.23 23.40 11.47
CA GLY A 17 -39.17 22.58 10.70
C GLY A 17 -38.92 22.54 9.19
N ASN A 18 -37.82 23.12 8.71
CA ASN A 18 -37.42 23.16 7.30
C ASN A 18 -36.08 22.43 7.05
N ALA A 19 -35.61 21.66 8.03
CA ALA A 19 -34.38 20.89 7.92
C ALA A 19 -34.58 19.68 7.00
N THR A 20 -33.52 19.31 6.28
CA THR A 20 -33.39 18.07 5.52
C THR A 20 -32.19 17.29 6.05
N GLU A 21 -31.99 16.07 5.58
CA GLU A 21 -30.85 15.23 5.95
C GLU A 21 -29.50 15.98 5.87
N HIS A 22 -29.30 16.86 4.88
CA HIS A 22 -28.05 17.61 4.72
C HIS A 22 -27.84 18.71 5.77
N THR A 23 -28.90 19.16 6.43
CA THR A 23 -28.88 20.32 7.33
C THR A 23 -27.98 20.12 8.55
N PHE A 24 -27.85 18.87 9.02
CA PHE A 24 -27.09 18.52 10.22
C PHE A 24 -25.67 18.04 9.91
N ARG A 25 -25.33 17.91 8.62
CA ARG A 25 -24.09 17.23 8.22
C ARG A 25 -22.83 17.94 8.71
N GLY A 26 -22.84 19.27 8.62
CA GLY A 26 -21.72 20.11 9.06
C GLY A 26 -21.50 20.07 10.56
N ASP A 27 -22.58 20.00 11.37
CA ASP A 27 -22.47 19.92 12.82
C ASP A 27 -21.85 18.57 13.23
N LEU A 28 -22.25 17.46 12.59
CA LEU A 28 -21.68 16.15 12.88
C LEU A 28 -20.20 16.07 12.47
N GLN A 29 -19.83 16.63 11.31
CA GLN A 29 -18.44 16.74 10.88
C GLN A 29 -17.60 17.45 11.96
N GLN A 30 -18.06 18.61 12.42
CA GLN A 30 -17.34 19.42 13.40
C GLN A 30 -17.23 18.71 14.75
N LEU A 31 -18.26 17.98 15.18
CA LEU A 31 -18.22 17.16 16.39
C LEU A 31 -17.13 16.08 16.28
N LEU A 32 -17.14 15.28 15.21
CA LEU A 32 -16.20 14.17 15.02
C LEU A 32 -14.74 14.65 14.99
N GLU A 33 -14.46 15.71 14.24
CA GLU A 33 -13.11 16.32 14.18
C GLU A 33 -12.70 16.99 15.50
N SER A 34 -13.67 17.40 16.34
CA SER A 34 -13.37 17.91 17.68
C SER A 34 -13.06 16.78 18.68
N LEU A 35 -13.76 15.65 18.58
CA LEU A 35 -13.58 14.50 19.47
C LEU A 35 -12.29 13.74 19.18
N VAL A 36 -11.89 13.67 17.91
CA VAL A 36 -10.66 13.02 17.46
C VAL A 36 -9.92 13.94 16.49
N PRO A 37 -9.06 14.87 16.98
CA PRO A 37 -8.39 15.87 16.15
C PRO A 37 -7.49 15.32 15.04
N GLU A 38 -7.10 14.04 15.14
CA GLU A 38 -6.24 13.36 14.17
C GLU A 38 -6.99 12.88 12.91
N ILE A 39 -8.33 12.88 12.93
CA ILE A 39 -9.14 12.47 11.79
C ILE A 39 -9.67 13.67 11.01
N ARG A 40 -9.93 13.42 9.73
CA ARG A 40 -10.65 14.32 8.84
C ARG A 40 -11.95 13.65 8.42
N ALA A 41 -13.07 14.29 8.70
CA ALA A 41 -14.38 13.79 8.31
C ALA A 41 -14.77 14.44 6.98
N THR A 42 -14.69 13.68 5.89
CA THR A 42 -15.08 14.19 4.56
C THR A 42 -16.54 13.85 4.30
N ASN A 43 -17.38 14.88 4.25
CA ASN A 43 -18.77 14.75 3.81
C ASN A 43 -18.85 14.65 2.27
N GLU A 44 -19.82 13.88 1.76
CA GLU A 44 -20.05 13.68 0.32
C GLU A 44 -18.78 13.24 -0.43
N PRO A 45 -18.16 12.11 -0.02
CA PRO A 45 -17.01 11.57 -0.73
C PRO A 45 -17.37 11.21 -2.17
N LYS A 46 -16.36 11.17 -3.05
CA LYS A 46 -16.53 10.64 -4.41
C LYS A 46 -17.12 9.20 -4.34
N ARG A 47 -18.14 8.94 -5.15
CA ARG A 47 -18.82 7.62 -5.22
C ARG A 47 -17.82 6.47 -5.41
N GLN A 48 -18.00 5.42 -4.61
CA GLN A 48 -17.28 4.16 -4.70
C GLN A 48 -18.18 3.06 -5.29
N SER A 49 -17.60 1.91 -5.62
CA SER A 49 -18.32 0.77 -6.21
C SER A 49 -19.44 0.20 -5.32
N CYS A 50 -19.33 0.31 -4.00
CA CYS A 50 -20.38 -0.10 -3.06
C CYS A 50 -21.44 0.99 -2.77
N GLY A 51 -21.27 2.20 -3.31
CA GLY A 51 -22.07 3.39 -3.01
C GLY A 51 -21.21 4.55 -2.50
N ALA A 52 -21.85 5.59 -1.96
CA ALA A 52 -21.17 6.69 -1.27
C ALA A 52 -21.78 6.78 0.12
N PRO A 53 -21.10 6.30 1.18
CA PRO A 53 -21.50 6.67 2.53
C PRO A 53 -21.39 8.19 2.67
N ASP A 54 -22.22 8.78 3.51
CA ASP A 54 -22.26 10.25 3.67
C ASP A 54 -20.95 10.82 4.20
N TYR A 55 -20.22 10.04 4.99
CA TYR A 55 -18.90 10.40 5.50
C TYR A 55 -17.88 9.29 5.30
N ILE A 56 -16.66 9.72 4.99
CA ILE A 56 -15.45 8.93 5.20
C ILE A 56 -14.61 9.64 6.25
N LEU A 57 -14.29 8.92 7.33
CA LEU A 57 -13.30 9.36 8.30
C LEU A 57 -11.93 8.89 7.81
N THR A 58 -11.00 9.82 7.65
CA THR A 58 -9.63 9.50 7.26
C THR A 58 -8.65 9.92 8.34
N LYS A 59 -7.67 9.06 8.64
CA LYS A 59 -6.51 9.37 9.48
C LYS A 59 -5.27 9.30 8.59
N LYS A 60 -4.48 10.36 8.49
CA LYS A 60 -3.29 10.42 7.59
C LYS A 60 -3.60 10.01 6.13
N ASP A 61 -4.78 10.39 5.62
CA ASP A 61 -5.35 10.02 4.31
C ASP A 61 -5.79 8.55 4.14
N ILE A 62 -5.77 7.76 5.21
CA ILE A 62 -6.22 6.36 5.23
C ILE A 62 -7.65 6.33 5.76
N PRO A 63 -8.62 5.74 5.04
CA PRO A 63 -9.97 5.54 5.56
C PRO A 63 -9.94 4.67 6.82
N VAL A 64 -10.46 5.18 7.93
CA VAL A 64 -10.55 4.43 9.20
C VAL A 64 -11.98 4.02 9.53
N GLY A 65 -12.97 4.71 8.97
CA GLY A 65 -14.37 4.38 9.19
C GLY A 65 -15.30 5.15 8.27
N PHE A 66 -16.52 4.64 8.16
CA PHE A 66 -17.57 5.19 7.31
C PHE A 66 -18.80 5.50 8.15
N ILE A 67 -19.50 6.58 7.81
CA ILE A 67 -20.75 6.93 8.48
C ILE A 67 -21.80 7.20 7.41
N GLU A 68 -22.96 6.58 7.58
CA GLU A 68 -24.16 6.86 6.79
C GLU A 68 -25.18 7.51 7.73
N ALA A 69 -25.69 8.67 7.33
CA ALA A 69 -26.64 9.45 8.10
C ALA A 69 -28.05 9.31 7.51
N LYS A 70 -29.06 9.54 8.36
CA LYS A 70 -30.49 9.61 8.00
C LYS A 70 -31.12 10.82 8.67
N ASP A 71 -32.36 11.11 8.32
CA ASP A 71 -33.13 12.17 8.95
C ASP A 71 -33.31 11.90 10.45
N ILE A 72 -33.20 12.95 11.27
CA ILE A 72 -33.43 12.87 12.72
C ILE A 72 -34.78 12.20 13.00
N GLY A 73 -34.76 11.12 13.80
CA GLY A 73 -35.95 10.34 14.16
C GLY A 73 -36.34 9.27 13.15
N ASP A 74 -35.46 8.90 12.22
CA ASP A 74 -35.65 7.73 11.36
C ASP A 74 -35.83 6.46 12.22
N LYS A 75 -36.89 5.70 11.92
CA LYS A 75 -37.29 4.51 12.67
C LYS A 75 -36.63 3.23 12.17
N ASP A 76 -35.75 3.30 11.16
CA ASP A 76 -35.11 2.14 10.53
C ASP A 76 -33.58 2.25 10.45
N LEU A 77 -32.94 2.70 11.53
CA LEU A 77 -31.48 2.64 11.67
C LEU A 77 -30.91 1.21 11.77
N ASP A 78 -31.76 0.23 12.04
CA ASP A 78 -31.39 -1.19 12.01
C ASP A 78 -31.43 -1.79 10.59
N GLY A 79 -32.03 -1.09 9.61
CA GLY A 79 -32.15 -1.56 8.22
C GLY A 79 -33.01 -2.83 8.09
N THR A 80 -34.08 -2.91 8.87
CA THR A 80 -34.96 -4.09 8.91
C THR A 80 -36.04 -4.07 7.84
N ARG A 81 -36.43 -2.87 7.36
CA ARG A 81 -37.53 -2.72 6.41
C ARG A 81 -37.03 -2.83 4.97
N LYS A 82 -37.58 -3.78 4.22
CA LYS A 82 -37.28 -3.98 2.78
C LYS A 82 -37.57 -2.74 1.91
N THR A 83 -38.56 -1.93 2.28
CA THR A 83 -38.88 -0.66 1.60
C THR A 83 -38.15 0.55 2.20
N GLY A 84 -37.28 0.32 3.18
CA GLY A 84 -36.50 1.34 3.89
C GLY A 84 -35.01 1.16 3.59
N ASN A 85 -34.18 1.20 4.64
CA ASN A 85 -32.73 1.30 4.50
C ASN A 85 -32.03 -0.05 4.24
N LYS A 86 -32.78 -1.17 4.26
CA LYS A 86 -32.24 -2.54 4.25
C LYS A 86 -31.25 -2.82 3.12
N GLU A 87 -31.62 -2.59 1.87
CA GLU A 87 -30.75 -2.91 0.72
C GLU A 87 -29.46 -2.07 0.69
N GLN A 88 -29.54 -0.82 1.12
CA GLN A 88 -28.38 0.06 1.24
C GLN A 88 -27.48 -0.38 2.39
N PHE A 89 -28.05 -0.65 3.57
CA PHE A 89 -27.31 -1.00 4.76
C PHE A 89 -26.66 -2.38 4.63
N ASP A 90 -27.37 -3.37 4.07
CA ASP A 90 -26.82 -4.70 3.81
C ASP A 90 -25.63 -4.62 2.83
N ARG A 91 -25.72 -3.76 1.80
CA ARG A 91 -24.60 -3.51 0.87
C ARG A 91 -23.39 -2.87 1.56
N TYR A 92 -23.61 -1.90 2.45
CA TYR A 92 -22.53 -1.27 3.20
C TYR A 92 -21.92 -2.20 4.24
N LYS A 93 -22.72 -2.93 5.02
CA LYS A 93 -22.23 -3.96 5.97
C LYS A 93 -21.40 -5.05 5.28
N ALA A 94 -21.74 -5.42 4.05
CA ALA A 94 -20.95 -6.39 3.27
C ALA A 94 -19.65 -5.82 2.69
N SER A 95 -19.57 -4.49 2.49
CA SER A 95 -18.46 -3.86 1.76
C SER A 95 -17.48 -3.13 2.68
N LEU A 96 -17.98 -2.55 3.77
CA LEU A 96 -17.28 -1.65 4.68
C LEU A 96 -17.13 -2.32 6.05
N ASP A 97 -15.90 -2.40 6.53
CA ASP A 97 -15.62 -3.11 7.79
C ASP A 97 -16.04 -2.29 8.99
N ASN A 98 -15.66 -1.01 9.04
CA ASN A 98 -15.94 -0.14 10.19
C ASN A 98 -16.99 0.91 9.84
N LEU A 99 -18.22 0.74 10.32
CA LEU A 99 -19.39 1.47 9.84
C LEU A 99 -20.31 1.94 10.98
N ILE A 100 -20.77 3.19 10.90
CA ILE A 100 -21.81 3.72 11.77
C ILE A 100 -23.02 4.11 10.93
N PHE A 101 -24.21 3.71 11.39
CA PHE A 101 -25.47 4.29 10.94
C PHE A 101 -25.98 5.24 12.01
N THR A 102 -26.43 6.43 11.60
CA THR A 102 -26.91 7.43 12.55
C THR A 102 -28.04 8.28 12.00
N ASP A 103 -28.90 8.76 12.89
CA ASP A 103 -29.85 9.85 12.61
C ASP A 103 -29.41 11.16 13.30
N TYR A 104 -28.10 11.32 13.57
CA TYR A 104 -27.48 12.41 14.34
C TYR A 104 -27.70 12.34 15.86
N ILE A 105 -28.56 11.45 16.36
CA ILE A 105 -28.86 11.29 17.79
C ILE A 105 -28.51 9.88 18.27
N ASP A 106 -28.97 8.89 17.53
CA ASP A 106 -28.69 7.47 17.70
C ASP A 106 -27.53 7.05 16.79
N PHE A 107 -26.61 6.26 17.32
CA PHE A 107 -25.43 5.77 16.61
C PHE A 107 -25.35 4.26 16.75
N HIS A 108 -25.51 3.54 15.65
CA HIS A 108 -25.44 2.08 15.58
C HIS A 108 -24.11 1.69 14.95
N LEU A 109 -23.24 1.05 15.74
CA LEU A 109 -21.90 0.67 15.32
C LEU A 109 -21.87 -0.76 14.80
N TYR A 110 -21.26 -0.94 13.64
CA TYR A 110 -21.03 -2.22 13.00
C TYR A 110 -19.54 -2.40 12.71
N ASN A 111 -19.03 -3.61 12.97
CA ASN A 111 -17.68 -4.00 12.60
C ASN A 111 -17.72 -5.32 11.81
N ASN A 112 -17.08 -5.36 10.64
CA ASN A 112 -17.10 -6.48 9.70
C ASN A 112 -18.54 -6.97 9.39
N GLY A 113 -19.47 -6.03 9.30
CA GLY A 113 -20.90 -6.30 9.08
C GLY A 113 -21.68 -6.81 10.30
N GLU A 114 -21.02 -7.08 11.42
CA GLU A 114 -21.64 -7.49 12.68
C GLU A 114 -21.98 -6.29 13.56
N PHE A 115 -23.14 -6.34 14.22
CA PHE A 115 -23.54 -5.30 15.16
C PHE A 115 -22.68 -5.36 16.43
N VAL A 116 -22.05 -4.24 16.78
CA VAL A 116 -21.21 -4.13 17.98
C VAL A 116 -22.02 -3.58 19.13
N THR A 117 -22.57 -2.38 18.96
CA THR A 117 -23.32 -1.67 20.00
C THR A 117 -24.11 -0.51 19.40
N LYS A 118 -24.96 0.11 20.23
CA LYS A 118 -25.60 1.38 19.91
C LYS A 118 -25.60 2.33 21.09
N ILE A 119 -25.61 3.63 20.80
CA ILE A 119 -25.64 4.68 21.82
C ILE A 119 -26.47 5.88 21.34
N SER A 120 -27.25 6.44 22.25
CA SER A 120 -28.07 7.63 22.03
C SER A 120 -27.50 8.78 22.85
N ILE A 121 -27.22 9.93 22.23
CA ILE A 121 -26.71 11.12 22.94
C ILE A 121 -27.83 12.13 23.26
N ALA A 122 -29.01 11.95 22.71
CA ALA A 122 -30.18 12.78 22.98
C ALA A 122 -31.48 11.96 22.80
N GLU A 123 -32.60 12.55 23.19
CA GLU A 123 -33.94 12.03 22.94
C GLU A 123 -34.81 13.11 22.28
N ILE A 124 -35.68 12.71 21.35
CA ILE A 124 -36.66 13.60 20.73
C ILE A 124 -37.88 13.67 21.65
N THR A 125 -38.26 14.88 22.05
CA THR A 125 -39.45 15.16 22.88
C THR A 125 -40.39 16.12 22.17
N ASP A 126 -41.62 16.27 22.67
CA ASP A 126 -42.58 17.27 22.17
C ASP A 126 -42.05 18.71 22.22
N LYS A 127 -41.01 18.97 23.02
CA LYS A 127 -40.38 20.28 23.19
C LYS A 127 -39.07 20.43 22.40
N GLY A 128 -38.72 19.47 21.56
CA GLY A 128 -37.48 19.43 20.80
C GLY A 128 -36.50 18.35 21.27
N ILE A 129 -35.22 18.51 20.94
CA ILE A 129 -34.17 17.53 21.24
C ILE A 129 -33.61 17.80 22.65
N LYS A 130 -33.68 16.79 23.52
CA LYS A 130 -33.18 16.85 24.90
C LYS A 130 -31.90 16.02 25.04
N PRO A 131 -30.79 16.57 25.58
CA PRO A 131 -29.54 15.82 25.75
C PRO A 131 -29.66 14.69 26.78
N LEU A 132 -28.82 13.67 26.62
CA LEU A 132 -28.59 12.56 27.56
C LEU A 132 -27.13 12.58 28.06
N PRO A 133 -26.76 13.49 29.00
CA PRO A 133 -25.38 13.69 29.43
C PRO A 133 -24.71 12.44 30.00
N GLU A 134 -25.49 11.52 30.58
CA GLU A 134 -25.03 10.23 31.10
C GLU A 134 -24.32 9.37 30.05
N ASN A 135 -24.64 9.57 28.76
CA ASN A 135 -24.08 8.81 27.65
C ASN A 135 -22.87 9.51 26.99
N PHE A 136 -22.59 10.78 27.31
CA PHE A 136 -21.56 11.56 26.60
C PHE A 136 -20.18 10.92 26.70
N GLY A 137 -19.73 10.57 27.91
CA GLY A 137 -18.42 9.94 28.11
C GLY A 137 -18.28 8.62 27.34
N ASN A 138 -19.34 7.80 27.33
CA ASN A 138 -19.35 6.54 26.59
C ASN A 138 -19.33 6.76 25.07
N PHE A 139 -20.04 7.77 24.57
CA PHE A 139 -20.03 8.14 23.17
C PHE A 139 -18.66 8.64 22.73
N GLU A 140 -18.01 9.50 23.51
CA GLU A 140 -16.66 9.97 23.19
C GLU A 140 -15.66 8.82 23.10
N ASN A 141 -15.71 7.88 24.04
CA ASN A 141 -14.85 6.70 24.00
C ASN A 141 -15.18 5.82 22.79
N LEU A 142 -16.45 5.60 22.49
CA LEU A 142 -16.88 4.82 21.33
C LEU A 142 -16.38 5.42 20.00
N ILE A 143 -16.46 6.75 19.83
CA ILE A 143 -15.95 7.42 18.62
C ILE A 143 -14.42 7.39 18.56
N LYS A 144 -13.73 7.51 19.70
CA LYS A 144 -12.27 7.33 19.76
C LYS A 144 -11.87 5.92 19.36
N ASP A 145 -12.50 4.90 19.94
CA ASP A 145 -12.25 3.49 19.63
C ASP A 145 -12.59 3.18 18.16
N PHE A 146 -13.69 3.74 17.63
CA PHE A 146 -14.05 3.66 16.22
C PHE A 146 -12.95 4.20 15.31
N CYS A 147 -12.33 5.34 15.66
CA CYS A 147 -11.26 5.95 14.87
C CYS A 147 -9.89 5.31 15.08
N VAL A 148 -9.70 4.58 16.19
CA VAL A 148 -8.48 3.80 16.48
C VAL A 148 -8.54 2.42 15.82
N HIS A 149 -9.75 1.89 15.56
CA HIS A 149 -9.92 0.58 14.97
C HIS A 149 -9.18 0.47 13.63
N VAL A 150 -8.22 -0.44 13.58
CA VAL A 150 -7.49 -0.82 12.37
C VAL A 150 -8.33 -1.86 11.63
N GLY A 151 -9.39 -1.39 10.98
CA GLY A 151 -10.17 -2.23 10.06
C GLY A 151 -9.42 -2.44 8.75
N GLN A 152 -9.71 -3.54 8.03
CA GLN A 152 -9.16 -3.81 6.69
C GLN A 152 -9.88 -2.98 5.60
N THR A 153 -9.93 -1.66 5.80
CA THR A 153 -10.70 -0.74 4.96
C THR A 153 -10.23 -0.70 3.51
N ILE A 154 -9.01 -1.15 3.21
CA ILE A 154 -8.46 -1.26 1.86
C ILE A 154 -8.59 -2.72 1.40
N LYS A 155 -9.58 -2.99 0.54
CA LYS A 155 -9.85 -4.35 -0.02
C LYS A 155 -9.46 -4.53 -1.48
N SER A 156 -8.97 -3.48 -2.14
CA SER A 156 -8.67 -3.48 -3.58
C SER A 156 -7.18 -3.34 -3.83
N SER A 157 -6.62 -4.26 -4.64
CA SER A 157 -5.21 -4.21 -5.05
C SER A 157 -4.89 -2.92 -5.80
N LYS A 158 -5.80 -2.43 -6.64
CA LYS A 158 -5.64 -1.13 -7.32
C LYS A 158 -5.56 0.01 -6.31
N LYS A 159 -6.46 0.02 -5.32
CA LYS A 159 -6.49 1.10 -4.31
C LYS A 159 -5.23 1.09 -3.45
N LEU A 160 -4.77 -0.10 -3.05
CA LEU A 160 -3.50 -0.27 -2.34
C LEU A 160 -2.33 0.27 -3.17
N ALA A 161 -2.25 -0.10 -4.45
CA ALA A 161 -1.20 0.37 -5.36
C ALA A 161 -1.22 1.90 -5.54
N GLU A 162 -2.39 2.52 -5.71
CA GLU A 162 -2.56 3.99 -5.79
C GLU A 162 -2.02 4.69 -4.52
N MET A 163 -2.39 4.18 -3.34
CA MET A 163 -1.97 4.76 -2.06
C MET A 163 -0.46 4.58 -1.81
N MET A 164 0.07 3.40 -2.10
CA MET A 164 1.51 3.12 -2.05
C MET A 164 2.28 4.04 -3.00
N ALA A 165 1.84 4.16 -4.25
CA ALA A 165 2.46 5.02 -5.26
C ALA A 165 2.46 6.50 -4.83
N GLY A 166 1.36 6.96 -4.23
CA GLY A 166 1.27 8.31 -3.67
C GLY A 166 2.30 8.57 -2.58
N LYS A 167 2.41 7.68 -1.58
CA LYS A 167 3.40 7.83 -0.50
C LYS A 167 4.84 7.66 -1.01
N ALA A 168 5.08 6.76 -1.97
CA ALA A 168 6.39 6.59 -2.58
C ALA A 168 6.83 7.84 -3.36
N ARG A 169 5.95 8.47 -4.14
CA ARG A 169 6.28 9.74 -4.83
C ARG A 169 6.61 10.84 -3.83
N LEU A 170 5.79 10.98 -2.79
CA LEU A 170 6.04 11.96 -1.72
C LEU A 170 7.39 11.71 -1.05
N LEU A 171 7.73 10.45 -0.78
CA LEU A 171 9.02 10.06 -0.24
C LEU A 171 10.16 10.42 -1.20
N SER A 172 10.02 10.14 -2.50
CA SER A 172 10.98 10.51 -3.54
C SER A 172 11.20 12.03 -3.56
N ASP A 173 10.13 12.82 -3.63
CA ASP A 173 10.19 14.28 -3.64
C ASP A 173 10.90 14.85 -2.41
N ILE A 174 10.65 14.28 -1.22
CA ILE A 174 11.30 14.72 0.03
C ILE A 174 12.78 14.36 0.02
N ILE A 175 13.15 13.16 -0.43
CA ILE A 175 14.56 12.73 -0.51
C ILE A 175 15.31 13.59 -1.50
N GLU A 176 14.76 13.84 -2.69
CA GLU A 176 15.39 14.67 -3.72
C GLU A 176 15.65 16.08 -3.20
N LYS A 177 14.64 16.72 -2.58
CA LYS A 177 14.77 18.05 -1.98
C LYS A 177 15.77 18.09 -0.84
N SER A 178 15.78 17.04 -0.01
CA SER A 178 16.73 16.90 1.10
C SER A 178 18.15 16.83 0.57
N LEU A 179 18.43 15.96 -0.40
CA LEU A 179 19.76 15.83 -1.01
C LEU A 179 20.21 17.11 -1.70
N THR A 180 19.31 17.78 -2.42
CA THR A 180 19.62 19.07 -3.08
C THR A 180 19.98 20.13 -2.04
N SER A 181 19.19 20.23 -0.97
CA SER A 181 19.48 21.14 0.14
C SER A 181 20.79 20.81 0.85
N ASP A 182 21.08 19.52 1.05
CA ASP A 182 22.31 19.07 1.72
C ASP A 182 23.56 19.31 0.83
N GLU A 183 23.40 19.33 -0.49
CA GLU A 183 24.44 19.76 -1.43
C GLU A 183 24.66 21.28 -1.36
N GLU A 184 23.59 22.08 -1.39
CA GLU A 184 23.64 23.55 -1.33
C GLU A 184 24.23 24.06 -0.01
N ASN A 185 23.82 23.48 1.11
CA ASN A 185 24.25 23.89 2.46
C ASN A 185 25.53 23.19 2.94
N GLN A 186 26.14 22.32 2.11
CA GLN A 186 27.29 21.48 2.48
C GLN A 186 27.06 20.62 3.73
N GLU A 187 25.82 20.20 3.96
CA GLU A 187 25.46 19.33 5.06
C GLU A 187 25.82 17.88 4.74
N ASN A 188 26.13 17.11 5.79
CA ASN A 188 26.43 15.69 5.68
C ASN A 188 25.31 14.90 6.37
N SER A 189 24.27 14.59 5.61
CA SER A 189 23.13 13.81 6.08
C SER A 189 23.32 12.31 5.85
N THR A 190 22.57 11.50 6.60
CA THR A 190 22.54 10.05 6.39
C THR A 190 22.04 9.68 4.98
N LEU A 191 21.12 10.45 4.41
CA LEU A 191 20.64 10.28 3.03
C LEU A 191 21.75 10.50 2.00
N LYS A 192 22.60 11.52 2.19
CA LYS A 192 23.73 11.82 1.32
C LYS A 192 24.79 10.71 1.38
N GLU A 193 25.10 10.21 2.56
CA GLU A 193 26.01 9.07 2.73
C GLU A 193 25.49 7.81 2.03
N GLN A 194 24.18 7.56 2.11
CA GLN A 194 23.55 6.44 1.42
C GLN A 194 23.59 6.61 -0.10
N MET A 195 23.33 7.80 -0.62
CA MET A 195 23.46 8.08 -2.05
C MET A 195 24.88 7.85 -2.53
N LEU A 196 25.89 8.32 -1.80
CA LEU A 196 27.30 8.10 -2.13
C LEU A 196 27.66 6.62 -2.11
N ALA A 197 27.20 5.87 -1.12
CA ALA A 197 27.38 4.42 -1.08
C ALA A 197 26.70 3.71 -2.26
N PHE A 198 25.48 4.11 -2.61
CA PHE A 198 24.74 3.57 -3.75
C PHE A 198 25.47 3.85 -5.07
N LYS A 199 26.00 5.06 -5.21
CA LYS A 199 26.79 5.48 -6.37
C LYS A 199 28.08 4.69 -6.52
N GLN A 200 28.75 4.35 -5.41
CA GLN A 200 29.99 3.56 -5.43
C GLN A 200 29.75 2.07 -5.73
N ILE A 201 28.64 1.51 -5.26
CA ILE A 201 28.41 0.05 -5.29
C ILE A 201 27.60 -0.38 -6.53
N LEU A 202 26.61 0.41 -6.96
CA LEU A 202 25.60 -0.01 -7.93
C LEU A 202 25.60 0.82 -9.20
N ILE A 203 25.38 2.14 -9.10
CA ILE A 203 25.13 3.00 -10.28
C ILE A 203 25.98 4.27 -10.18
N HIS A 204 27.14 4.27 -10.85
CA HIS A 204 28.14 5.34 -10.74
C HIS A 204 27.65 6.72 -11.22
N ASP A 205 26.67 6.76 -12.12
CA ASP A 205 26.11 7.96 -12.73
C ASP A 205 24.74 8.36 -12.17
N ILE A 206 24.34 7.81 -11.01
CA ILE A 206 23.04 8.13 -10.42
C ILE A 206 22.93 9.60 -10.00
N THR A 207 21.83 10.24 -10.40
CA THR A 207 21.46 11.61 -10.02
C THR A 207 20.72 11.61 -8.67
N PRO A 208 20.62 12.74 -7.95
CA PRO A 208 19.81 12.84 -6.73
C PRO A 208 18.38 12.37 -6.94
N GLN A 209 17.74 12.79 -8.03
CA GLN A 209 16.40 12.35 -8.43
C GLN A 209 16.35 10.84 -8.68
N GLY A 210 17.30 10.29 -9.45
CA GLY A 210 17.35 8.85 -9.74
C GLY A 210 17.56 8.01 -8.48
N PHE A 211 18.35 8.50 -7.53
CA PHE A 211 18.52 7.88 -6.23
C PHE A 211 17.23 7.95 -5.42
N ALA A 212 16.60 9.12 -5.31
CA ALA A 212 15.36 9.31 -4.59
C ALA A 212 14.26 8.36 -5.08
N ASP A 213 14.12 8.20 -6.39
CA ASP A 213 13.14 7.31 -7.01
C ASP A 213 13.40 5.83 -6.69
N VAL A 214 14.65 5.38 -6.87
CA VAL A 214 15.01 3.99 -6.58
C VAL A 214 14.84 3.71 -5.08
N TYR A 215 15.26 4.64 -4.24
CA TYR A 215 15.15 4.55 -2.80
C TYR A 215 13.68 4.42 -2.37
N ALA A 216 12.82 5.35 -2.79
CA ALA A 216 11.41 5.35 -2.43
C ALA A 216 10.65 4.11 -2.91
N GLN A 217 10.91 3.67 -4.15
CA GLN A 217 10.33 2.42 -4.67
C GLN A 217 10.78 1.21 -3.86
N THR A 218 12.06 1.15 -3.49
CA THR A 218 12.61 0.03 -2.72
C THR A 218 11.99 -0.03 -1.32
N ILE A 219 11.75 1.12 -0.68
CA ILE A 219 11.05 1.19 0.61
C ILE A 219 9.61 0.71 0.47
N ALA A 220 8.84 1.34 -0.41
CA ALA A 220 7.41 1.04 -0.53
C ALA A 220 7.17 -0.42 -0.91
N TYR A 221 7.93 -0.93 -1.87
CA TYR A 221 7.76 -2.30 -2.33
C TYR A 221 8.39 -3.33 -1.40
N GLY A 222 9.51 -3.02 -0.75
CA GLY A 222 10.10 -3.89 0.26
C GLY A 222 9.18 -4.03 1.50
N MET A 223 8.54 -2.95 1.95
CA MET A 223 7.55 -3.03 3.03
C MET A 223 6.32 -3.84 2.62
N PHE A 224 5.85 -3.71 1.37
CA PHE A 224 4.79 -4.57 0.84
C PHE A 224 5.18 -6.04 0.84
N ALA A 225 6.39 -6.38 0.36
CA ALA A 225 6.89 -7.74 0.38
C ALA A 225 7.02 -8.29 1.81
N ALA A 226 7.51 -7.47 2.74
CA ALA A 226 7.56 -7.83 4.16
C ALA A 226 6.16 -8.10 4.71
N ARG A 227 5.19 -7.22 4.46
CA ARG A 227 3.79 -7.39 4.92
C ARG A 227 3.15 -8.66 4.37
N LEU A 228 3.46 -9.05 3.13
CA LEU A 228 2.92 -10.28 2.57
C LEU A 228 3.44 -11.55 3.27
N HIS A 229 4.65 -11.50 3.82
CA HIS A 229 5.25 -12.60 4.57
C HIS A 229 5.03 -12.49 6.09
N ASP A 230 4.26 -11.50 6.52
CA ASP A 230 3.92 -11.26 7.91
C ASP A 230 2.81 -12.23 8.37
N PRO A 231 3.05 -13.06 9.40
CA PRO A 231 2.02 -13.96 9.93
C PRO A 231 0.95 -13.24 10.77
N THR A 232 1.17 -11.96 11.12
CA THR A 232 0.29 -11.17 11.99
C THR A 232 -0.39 -10.03 11.23
N LEU A 233 -1.66 -9.78 11.51
CA LEU A 233 -2.43 -8.72 10.84
C LEU A 233 -2.58 -7.44 11.68
N ASP A 234 -2.52 -7.56 13.01
CA ASP A 234 -2.92 -6.48 13.94
C ASP A 234 -1.84 -5.42 14.15
N ASN A 235 -0.59 -5.74 13.81
CA ASN A 235 0.57 -4.87 13.90
C ASN A 235 1.32 -4.88 12.56
N PHE A 236 2.00 -3.77 12.26
CA PHE A 236 3.00 -3.67 11.22
C PHE A 236 3.81 -2.40 11.45
N SER A 237 5.12 -2.49 11.35
CA SER A 237 6.01 -1.34 11.55
C SER A 237 7.22 -1.39 10.61
N ARG A 238 7.93 -0.26 10.49
CA ARG A 238 9.20 -0.20 9.75
C ARG A 238 10.27 -1.15 10.31
N GLN A 239 10.25 -1.40 11.62
CA GLN A 239 11.15 -2.34 12.29
C GLN A 239 10.83 -3.78 11.93
N GLU A 240 9.56 -4.15 12.07
CA GLU A 240 9.04 -5.45 11.70
C GLU A 240 9.28 -5.75 10.22
N ALA A 241 9.06 -4.76 9.35
CA ALA A 241 9.38 -4.88 7.93
C ALA A 241 10.85 -5.30 7.71
N ALA A 242 11.81 -4.69 8.40
CA ALA A 242 13.22 -5.02 8.26
C ALA A 242 13.59 -6.43 8.76
N GLU A 243 12.83 -6.99 9.71
CA GLU A 243 13.01 -8.35 10.20
C GLU A 243 12.45 -9.40 9.24
N LEU A 244 11.37 -9.05 8.53
CA LEU A 244 10.68 -9.91 7.57
C LEU A 244 11.33 -9.93 6.17
N ILE A 245 12.20 -8.97 5.84
CA ILE A 245 12.95 -9.00 4.57
C ILE A 245 13.91 -10.22 4.53
N PRO A 246 13.92 -11.01 3.43
CA PRO A 246 14.83 -12.14 3.27
C PRO A 246 16.30 -11.78 3.47
N LYS A 247 17.01 -12.59 4.26
CA LYS A 247 18.44 -12.40 4.58
C LYS A 247 19.37 -12.59 3.36
N SER A 248 18.86 -13.07 2.24
CA SER A 248 19.60 -13.38 1.01
C SER A 248 20.04 -12.14 0.22
N ASN A 249 19.49 -10.95 0.51
CA ASN A 249 19.89 -9.70 -0.15
C ASN A 249 20.55 -8.72 0.85
N PRO A 250 21.90 -8.71 0.95
CA PRO A 250 22.63 -7.84 1.87
C PRO A 250 22.37 -6.35 1.66
N PHE A 251 22.12 -5.92 0.43
CA PHE A 251 21.83 -4.53 0.10
C PHE A 251 20.48 -4.09 0.68
N LEU A 252 19.41 -4.83 0.38
CA LEU A 252 18.06 -4.56 0.91
C LEU A 252 18.07 -4.59 2.43
N ARG A 253 18.80 -5.54 3.04
CA ARG A 253 18.91 -5.62 4.49
C ARG A 253 19.59 -4.40 5.11
N LYS A 254 20.66 -3.89 4.50
CA LYS A 254 21.35 -2.70 4.99
C LYS A 254 20.45 -1.46 4.86
N LEU A 255 19.76 -1.32 3.72
CA LEU A 255 18.79 -0.25 3.47
C LEU A 255 17.66 -0.26 4.51
N PHE A 256 16.98 -1.38 4.68
CA PHE A 256 15.92 -1.54 5.67
C PHE A 256 16.42 -1.42 7.11
N GLY A 257 17.69 -1.77 7.38
CA GLY A 257 18.33 -1.50 8.67
C GLY A 257 18.38 -0.01 9.01
N TYR A 258 18.72 0.86 8.06
CA TYR A 258 18.67 2.32 8.28
C TYR A 258 17.24 2.82 8.48
N ILE A 259 16.31 2.32 7.68
CA ILE A 259 14.91 2.74 7.74
C ILE A 259 14.24 2.27 9.03
N ALA A 260 14.61 1.10 9.56
CA ALA A 260 14.13 0.59 10.85
C ALA A 260 14.87 1.19 12.04
N GLY A 261 16.11 1.62 11.84
CA GLY A 261 17.01 2.11 12.87
C GLY A 261 16.62 3.47 13.47
N PRO A 262 17.32 3.89 14.53
CA PRO A 262 17.15 5.22 15.12
C PRO A 262 17.67 6.33 14.20
N ASP A 263 18.58 6.01 13.28
CA ASP A 263 19.28 6.98 12.41
C ASP A 263 18.49 7.35 11.14
N ILE A 264 17.22 6.98 11.06
CA ILE A 264 16.33 7.42 9.98
C ILE A 264 16.21 8.94 9.99
N ASP A 265 16.28 9.57 8.83
CA ASP A 265 16.07 11.00 8.70
C ASP A 265 14.61 11.37 9.05
N ASP A 266 14.43 12.27 10.01
CA ASP A 266 13.11 12.68 10.52
C ASP A 266 12.21 13.24 9.40
N ARG A 267 12.79 13.81 8.35
CA ARG A 267 12.06 14.35 7.18
C ARG A 267 11.30 13.26 6.44
N ILE A 268 11.79 12.01 6.45
CA ILE A 268 11.18 10.87 5.74
C ILE A 268 10.47 9.89 6.67
N LYS A 269 10.83 9.87 7.96
CA LYS A 269 10.32 8.92 8.96
C LYS A 269 8.80 8.84 8.97
N TRP A 270 8.13 9.98 9.01
CA TRP A 270 6.67 10.03 9.07
C TRP A 270 6.01 9.43 7.81
N VAL A 271 6.64 9.54 6.63
CA VAL A 271 6.12 8.96 5.37
C VAL A 271 6.23 7.44 5.41
N VAL A 272 7.33 6.90 5.93
CA VAL A 272 7.53 5.45 6.11
C VAL A 272 6.56 4.89 7.15
N GLU A 273 6.33 5.62 8.25
CA GLU A 273 5.30 5.24 9.24
C GLU A 273 3.91 5.27 8.61
N ASN A 274 3.59 6.27 7.78
CA ASN A 274 2.33 6.32 7.02
C ASN A 274 2.18 5.13 6.07
N LEU A 275 3.26 4.65 5.44
CA LEU A 275 3.23 3.41 4.65
C LEU A 275 2.88 2.20 5.52
N SER A 276 3.42 2.12 6.74
CA SER A 276 3.09 1.03 7.68
C SER A 276 1.59 1.02 8.01
N GLU A 277 0.99 2.20 8.21
CA GLU A 277 -0.44 2.37 8.48
C GLU A 277 -1.32 1.92 7.30
N ILE A 278 -0.86 2.13 6.06
CA ILE A 278 -1.56 1.61 4.87
C ILE A 278 -1.59 0.08 4.89
N PHE A 279 -0.47 -0.54 5.24
CA PHE A 279 -0.36 -2.00 5.32
C PHE A 279 -1.14 -2.59 6.50
N LEU A 280 -1.31 -1.83 7.58
CA LEU A 280 -2.20 -2.17 8.70
C LEU A 280 -3.68 -2.14 8.28
N ALA A 281 -4.08 -1.16 7.47
CA ALA A 281 -5.45 -1.02 6.99
C ALA A 281 -5.85 -2.00 5.87
N CYS A 282 -5.03 -3.03 5.61
CA CYS A 282 -5.27 -4.00 4.56
C CYS A 282 -4.78 -5.41 4.93
N ASN A 283 -5.50 -6.43 4.45
CA ASN A 283 -5.00 -7.80 4.44
C ASN A 283 -4.38 -8.09 3.06
N VAL A 284 -3.07 -7.92 2.97
CA VAL A 284 -2.34 -8.07 1.70
C VAL A 284 -2.48 -9.49 1.14
N GLU A 285 -2.45 -10.51 2.00
CA GLU A 285 -2.63 -11.90 1.57
C GLU A 285 -4.00 -12.11 0.92
N GLU A 286 -5.07 -11.61 1.55
CA GLU A 286 -6.43 -11.74 1.01
C GLU A 286 -6.62 -10.96 -0.30
N ILE A 287 -6.09 -9.73 -0.38
CA ILE A 287 -6.13 -8.91 -1.60
C ILE A 287 -5.45 -9.62 -2.77
N LEU A 288 -4.35 -10.33 -2.49
CA LEU A 288 -3.58 -11.03 -3.52
C LEU A 288 -4.07 -12.46 -3.81
N LYS A 289 -4.87 -13.07 -2.92
CA LYS A 289 -5.36 -14.46 -3.06
C LYS A 289 -6.06 -14.78 -4.38
N ASN A 290 -6.70 -13.78 -4.99
CA ASN A 290 -7.38 -13.89 -6.29
C ASN A 290 -6.73 -13.04 -7.39
N TYR A 291 -5.65 -12.34 -7.08
CA TYR A 291 -4.97 -11.46 -8.00
C TYR A 291 -4.17 -12.28 -9.02
N GLY A 292 -4.38 -12.05 -10.32
CA GLY A 292 -3.74 -12.81 -11.40
C GLY A 292 -4.42 -14.13 -11.81
N LYS A 293 -5.53 -14.54 -11.15
CA LYS A 293 -6.27 -15.77 -11.52
C LYS A 293 -6.88 -15.72 -12.92
N SER A 294 -7.38 -14.56 -13.35
CA SER A 294 -7.92 -14.37 -14.69
C SER A 294 -6.84 -14.40 -15.78
N THR A 295 -5.58 -14.14 -15.43
CA THR A 295 -4.44 -14.09 -16.35
C THR A 295 -3.57 -15.36 -16.30
N LYS A 296 -3.95 -16.40 -15.54
CA LYS A 296 -3.18 -17.65 -15.32
C LYS A 296 -1.75 -17.38 -14.86
N MET A 297 -1.62 -16.46 -13.92
CA MET A 297 -0.35 -15.93 -13.46
C MET A 297 -0.10 -16.39 -12.01
N GLU A 298 1.02 -17.08 -11.77
CA GLU A 298 1.27 -17.82 -10.51
C GLU A 298 1.91 -16.99 -9.39
N ASP A 299 2.47 -15.81 -9.68
CA ASP A 299 3.14 -14.96 -8.66
C ASP A 299 2.48 -13.58 -8.49
N PRO A 300 1.53 -13.43 -7.55
CA PRO A 300 0.83 -12.18 -7.29
C PRO A 300 1.74 -11.00 -6.90
N ILE A 301 2.92 -11.28 -6.32
CA ILE A 301 3.88 -10.25 -5.89
C ILE A 301 4.38 -9.52 -7.13
N ILE A 302 4.97 -10.27 -8.06
CA ILE A 302 5.56 -9.73 -9.28
C ILE A 302 4.55 -8.89 -10.08
N HIS A 303 3.30 -9.35 -10.16
CA HIS A 303 2.25 -8.59 -10.88
C HIS A 303 1.80 -7.35 -10.14
N PHE A 304 1.75 -7.39 -8.81
CA PHE A 304 1.44 -6.21 -8.03
C PHE A 304 2.49 -5.12 -8.25
N TYR A 305 3.77 -5.48 -8.42
CA TYR A 305 4.82 -4.51 -8.78
C TYR A 305 4.50 -3.74 -10.06
N GLU A 306 3.98 -4.41 -11.10
CA GLU A 306 3.60 -3.74 -12.35
C GLU A 306 2.48 -2.72 -12.13
N THR A 307 1.47 -3.08 -11.33
CA THR A 307 0.36 -2.17 -11.00
C THR A 307 0.85 -1.00 -10.16
N PHE A 308 1.66 -1.27 -9.14
CA PHE A 308 2.31 -0.24 -8.34
C PHE A 308 3.15 0.71 -9.22
N LEU A 309 4.01 0.19 -10.11
CA LEU A 309 4.82 1.01 -11.00
C LEU A 309 3.98 1.81 -12.00
N SER A 310 2.89 1.23 -12.48
CA SER A 310 1.93 1.93 -13.35
C SER A 310 1.31 3.12 -12.64
N GLU A 311 0.97 2.97 -11.37
CA GLU A 311 0.47 4.06 -10.55
C GLU A 311 1.58 5.03 -10.15
N TYR A 312 2.82 4.57 -9.88
CA TYR A 312 3.98 5.36 -9.43
C TYR A 312 4.55 6.27 -10.53
N ASP A 313 5.02 5.67 -11.63
CA ASP A 313 5.55 6.37 -12.79
C ASP A 313 5.34 5.53 -14.07
N PRO A 314 4.28 5.83 -14.85
CA PRO A 314 4.00 5.14 -16.10
C PRO A 314 5.12 5.24 -17.15
N LYS A 315 5.91 6.32 -17.14
CA LYS A 315 7.04 6.49 -18.09
C LYS A 315 8.20 5.62 -17.67
N LEU A 316 8.53 5.59 -16.38
CA LEU A 316 9.57 4.73 -15.83
C LEU A 316 9.24 3.25 -16.05
N ARG A 317 7.97 2.85 -15.89
CA ARG A 317 7.53 1.48 -16.19
C ARG A 317 7.83 1.10 -17.65
N LYS A 318 7.51 2.00 -18.59
CA LYS A 318 7.78 1.79 -20.02
C LYS A 318 9.28 1.75 -20.33
N SER A 319 10.06 2.67 -19.77
CA SER A 319 11.51 2.76 -20.05
C SER A 319 12.30 1.62 -19.43
N ARG A 320 11.91 1.13 -18.24
CA ARG A 320 12.52 -0.04 -17.59
C ARG A 320 12.03 -1.36 -18.15
N GLY A 321 11.08 -1.34 -19.09
CA GLY A 321 10.56 -2.55 -19.72
C GLY A 321 9.98 -3.54 -18.71
N VAL A 322 9.41 -3.06 -17.60
CA VAL A 322 8.79 -3.92 -16.59
C VAL A 322 7.48 -4.44 -17.15
N TRP A 323 7.61 -5.51 -17.92
CA TRP A 323 6.54 -6.26 -18.56
C TRP A 323 6.71 -7.70 -18.16
N TYR A 324 5.66 -8.28 -17.59
CA TYR A 324 5.66 -9.70 -17.36
C TYR A 324 5.54 -10.44 -18.68
N THR A 325 6.51 -11.30 -18.98
CA THR A 325 6.44 -12.18 -20.15
C THR A 325 5.46 -13.31 -19.84
N PRO A 326 4.33 -13.46 -20.58
CA PRO A 326 3.33 -14.48 -20.26
C PRO A 326 3.94 -15.89 -20.24
N GLN A 327 3.60 -16.70 -19.23
CA GLN A 327 4.11 -18.06 -19.07
C GLN A 327 3.99 -18.93 -20.33
N PRO A 328 2.89 -18.86 -21.13
CA PRO A 328 2.81 -19.63 -22.37
C PRO A 328 3.90 -19.27 -23.39
N VAL A 329 4.33 -18.01 -23.43
CA VAL A 329 5.41 -17.53 -24.32
C VAL A 329 6.75 -18.05 -23.82
N VAL A 330 7.02 -17.94 -22.51
CA VAL A 330 8.26 -18.45 -21.90
C VAL A 330 8.37 -19.97 -22.11
N ASN A 331 7.31 -20.72 -21.79
CA ASN A 331 7.26 -22.16 -22.00
C ASN A 331 7.48 -22.55 -23.47
N PHE A 332 6.95 -21.76 -24.41
CA PHE A 332 7.17 -22.00 -25.83
C PHE A 332 8.65 -21.80 -26.19
N ILE A 333 9.27 -20.70 -25.76
CA ILE A 333 10.67 -20.39 -26.07
C ILE A 333 11.61 -21.43 -25.46
N VAL A 334 11.45 -21.75 -24.18
CA VAL A 334 12.30 -22.74 -23.48
C VAL A 334 12.21 -24.11 -24.17
N ARG A 335 11.00 -24.56 -24.53
CA ARG A 335 10.82 -25.83 -25.25
C ARG A 335 11.40 -25.78 -26.66
N ALA A 336 11.21 -24.69 -27.38
CA ALA A 336 11.76 -24.54 -28.72
C ALA A 336 13.30 -24.57 -28.71
N VAL A 337 13.93 -23.94 -27.72
CA VAL A 337 15.40 -24.00 -27.54
C VAL A 337 15.83 -25.43 -27.22
N ASP A 338 15.14 -26.12 -26.31
CA ASP A 338 15.42 -27.53 -25.97
C ASP A 338 15.30 -28.46 -27.19
N ASP A 339 14.26 -28.28 -28.00
CA ASP A 339 14.04 -29.05 -29.23
C ASP A 339 15.14 -28.78 -30.25
N ILE A 340 15.53 -27.50 -30.47
CA ILE A 340 16.61 -27.13 -31.39
C ILE A 340 17.95 -27.75 -30.95
N LEU A 341 18.27 -27.74 -29.65
CA LEU A 341 19.49 -28.38 -29.13
C LEU A 341 19.51 -29.88 -29.44
N LYS A 342 18.34 -30.54 -29.38
CA LYS A 342 18.20 -31.97 -29.68
C LYS A 342 18.29 -32.29 -31.16
N THR A 343 17.65 -31.51 -32.02
CA THR A 343 17.51 -31.84 -33.45
C THR A 343 18.62 -31.28 -34.32
N GLU A 344 19.12 -30.07 -34.03
CA GLU A 344 20.08 -29.36 -34.89
C GLU A 344 21.51 -29.42 -34.38
N PHE A 345 21.71 -29.62 -33.07
CA PHE A 345 23.03 -29.62 -32.41
C PHE A 345 23.48 -30.99 -31.88
N ASP A 346 22.69 -32.04 -32.13
CA ASP A 346 22.97 -33.42 -31.70
C ASP A 346 23.18 -33.57 -30.18
N LEU A 347 22.48 -32.76 -29.38
CA LEU A 347 22.50 -32.83 -27.91
C LEU A 347 21.20 -33.47 -27.41
N PRO A 348 21.11 -34.81 -27.27
CA PRO A 348 19.84 -35.50 -26.98
C PRO A 348 19.24 -35.16 -25.61
N GLN A 349 20.06 -34.65 -24.68
CA GLN A 349 19.61 -34.15 -23.38
C GLN A 349 19.15 -32.67 -23.43
N GLY A 350 19.29 -32.00 -24.58
CA GLY A 350 18.85 -30.61 -24.80
C GLY A 350 19.43 -29.65 -23.77
N LEU A 351 18.57 -28.90 -23.09
CA LEU A 351 18.96 -27.95 -22.03
C LEU A 351 19.64 -28.63 -20.82
N ALA A 352 19.39 -29.92 -20.60
CA ALA A 352 19.99 -30.69 -19.50
C ALA A 352 21.35 -31.30 -19.86
N ASP A 353 21.90 -31.04 -21.05
CA ASP A 353 23.19 -31.59 -21.47
C ASP A 353 24.35 -31.08 -20.61
N THR A 354 25.05 -32.01 -19.95
CA THR A 354 26.19 -31.69 -19.08
C THR A 354 27.54 -31.88 -19.76
N SER A 355 27.57 -32.15 -21.07
CA SER A 355 28.82 -32.39 -21.78
C SER A 355 29.68 -31.12 -21.85
N LYS A 356 30.98 -31.31 -21.98
CA LYS A 356 31.96 -30.23 -21.96
C LYS A 356 32.78 -30.17 -23.23
N THR A 357 33.37 -29.01 -23.47
CA THR A 357 34.31 -28.74 -24.56
C THR A 357 35.47 -27.90 -24.04
N THR A 358 36.59 -27.95 -24.74
CA THR A 358 37.80 -27.20 -24.38
C THR A 358 37.92 -25.98 -25.27
N ILE A 359 37.99 -24.80 -24.66
CA ILE A 359 38.22 -23.52 -25.36
C ILE A 359 39.55 -22.91 -24.91
N LYS A 360 40.17 -22.11 -25.78
CA LYS A 360 41.36 -21.32 -25.43
C LYS A 360 40.92 -19.94 -24.97
N VAL A 361 41.20 -19.61 -23.71
CA VAL A 361 40.89 -18.30 -23.10
C VAL A 361 42.17 -17.52 -22.81
N ASN A 362 42.10 -16.20 -22.93
CA ASN A 362 43.20 -15.31 -22.55
C ASN A 362 43.26 -15.21 -21.02
N THR A 363 44.46 -15.40 -20.46
CA THR A 363 44.72 -15.11 -19.04
C THR A 363 44.96 -13.62 -18.82
N GLN A 364 44.95 -13.17 -17.57
CA GLN A 364 45.37 -11.81 -17.21
C GLN A 364 46.88 -11.57 -17.34
N THR A 365 47.66 -12.61 -17.66
CA THR A 365 49.12 -12.50 -17.84
C THR A 365 49.43 -12.05 -19.26
N ALA A 366 50.01 -10.86 -19.41
CA ALA A 366 50.45 -10.35 -20.70
C ALA A 366 51.56 -11.24 -21.30
N ASP A 367 51.40 -11.62 -22.56
CA ASP A 367 52.40 -12.35 -23.33
C ASP A 367 52.51 -11.72 -24.72
N LYS A 368 53.58 -10.95 -24.94
CA LYS A 368 53.85 -10.24 -26.20
C LYS A 368 54.17 -11.17 -27.37
N ARG A 369 54.33 -12.48 -27.12
CA ARG A 369 54.53 -13.51 -28.16
C ARG A 369 53.22 -14.14 -28.62
N SER A 370 52.13 -13.95 -27.86
CA SER A 370 50.79 -14.38 -28.22
C SER A 370 50.14 -13.40 -29.19
N ALA A 371 49.42 -13.90 -30.19
CA ALA A 371 48.67 -13.08 -31.14
C ALA A 371 47.61 -12.18 -30.47
N THR A 372 47.16 -12.54 -29.26
CA THR A 372 46.18 -11.76 -28.48
C THR A 372 46.84 -10.80 -27.48
N GLY A 373 48.18 -10.83 -27.34
CA GLY A 373 48.91 -10.08 -26.32
C GLY A 373 48.82 -10.64 -24.89
N TYR A 374 48.11 -11.75 -24.70
CA TYR A 374 47.93 -12.43 -23.42
C TYR A 374 48.24 -13.92 -23.54
N LYS A 375 48.77 -14.51 -22.47
CA LYS A 375 49.01 -15.96 -22.40
C LYS A 375 47.67 -16.68 -22.49
N GLN A 376 47.56 -17.65 -23.40
CA GLN A 376 46.36 -18.46 -23.54
C GLN A 376 46.42 -19.69 -22.63
N MET A 377 45.28 -20.06 -22.05
CA MET A 377 45.10 -21.34 -21.36
C MET A 377 43.90 -22.09 -21.93
N GLU A 378 43.97 -23.41 -21.87
CA GLU A 378 42.84 -24.26 -22.17
C GLU A 378 41.93 -24.32 -20.94
N GLN A 379 40.66 -24.02 -21.15
CA GLN A 379 39.63 -24.08 -20.13
C GLN A 379 38.52 -25.01 -20.60
N GLU A 380 38.14 -25.94 -19.74
CA GLU A 380 37.02 -26.83 -19.95
C GLU A 380 35.72 -26.13 -19.53
N VAL A 381 34.75 -26.06 -20.44
CA VAL A 381 33.45 -25.39 -20.23
C VAL A 381 32.30 -26.29 -20.68
N HIS A 382 31.11 -26.10 -20.12
CA HIS A 382 29.92 -26.79 -20.60
C HIS A 382 29.58 -26.35 -22.03
N LYS A 383 29.14 -27.30 -22.86
CA LYS A 383 28.73 -27.01 -24.25
C LYS A 383 27.47 -26.16 -24.29
N VAL A 384 26.53 -26.40 -23.38
CA VAL A 384 25.33 -25.58 -23.20
C VAL A 384 25.57 -24.58 -22.08
N GLN A 385 25.44 -23.30 -22.40
CA GLN A 385 25.51 -22.19 -21.46
C GLN A 385 24.32 -21.28 -21.72
N ILE A 386 23.57 -20.95 -20.67
CA ILE A 386 22.35 -20.16 -20.76
C ILE A 386 22.64 -18.80 -20.14
N LEU A 387 22.29 -17.75 -20.86
CA LEU A 387 22.38 -16.38 -20.40
C LEU A 387 21.06 -15.69 -20.71
N ASP A 388 20.40 -15.19 -19.68
CA ASP A 388 19.33 -14.21 -19.84
C ASP A 388 19.91 -12.80 -19.55
N PRO A 389 20.26 -12.03 -20.60
CA PRO A 389 20.85 -10.71 -20.43
C PRO A 389 19.85 -9.69 -19.87
N ALA A 390 18.54 -9.98 -19.89
CA ALA A 390 17.47 -9.09 -19.46
C ALA A 390 16.49 -9.83 -18.54
N THR A 391 17.05 -10.48 -17.51
CA THR A 391 16.31 -11.42 -16.67
C THR A 391 15.06 -10.85 -16.00
N GLY A 392 15.01 -9.54 -15.76
CA GLY A 392 13.84 -8.87 -15.18
C GLY A 392 13.40 -9.56 -13.89
N THR A 393 12.26 -10.25 -13.94
CA THR A 393 11.66 -11.00 -12.83
C THR A 393 12.16 -12.44 -12.69
N GLY A 394 13.12 -12.87 -13.51
CA GLY A 394 13.68 -14.23 -13.48
C GLY A 394 12.76 -15.30 -14.05
N THR A 395 11.91 -14.95 -15.02
CA THR A 395 10.87 -15.86 -15.52
C THR A 395 11.40 -16.93 -16.49
N PHE A 396 12.48 -16.65 -17.23
CA PHE A 396 13.05 -17.54 -18.26
C PHE A 396 13.88 -18.70 -17.70
#